data_AF-Q71L47-F1
#
_entry.id   AF-Q71L47-F1
#
_cell.length_a   1.000
_cell.length_b   1.000
_cell.length_c   1.000
_cell.angle_alpha   90.00
_cell.angle_beta   90.00
_cell.angle_gamma   90.00
#
_symmetry.space_group_name_H-M   'P 1'
#
loop_
_entity.id
_entity.type
_entity.pdbx_description
1 polymer ?
#
loop_
_entity_poly.entity_id
_entity_poly.type
_entity_poly.pdbx_seq_one_letter_code
_entity_poly.pdbx_strand_id
1 'polypeptide(L)'
;ITARHRGGGHKRLYRQIDFRRNEKYTSGEIVTIEYDPNRSAYICLVHYKNGEKNYVLHPRGAIIGDTITSGPRAPISIGNALPLTGVPLGTAIHNIEITLGKGGQLARAAGAVAELIAKEGRSTTLRLPSGEVRLISENCSATIGQVGNANANNRTFGKAGSKRWLGKRPR
;
A
#
# COMPACT_ATOMS: atom_id res chain seq x y z
N ILE A 1 -30.46 5.04 -9.28
CA ILE A 1 -29.03 4.70 -9.52
C ILE A 1 -28.18 5.87 -9.02
N THR A 2 -27.38 5.70 -7.96
CA THR A 2 -26.56 6.76 -7.37
C THR A 2 -25.17 6.91 -8.01
N ALA A 3 -24.62 5.83 -8.59
CA ALA A 3 -23.40 5.86 -9.40
C ALA A 3 -23.64 5.12 -10.73
N ARG A 4 -23.50 5.82 -11.85
CA ARG A 4 -23.63 5.25 -13.21
C ARG A 4 -22.36 4.47 -13.60
N HIS A 5 -22.44 3.76 -14.73
CA HIS A 5 -21.30 3.05 -15.37
C HIS A 5 -20.68 1.90 -14.55
N ARG A 6 -21.34 1.45 -13.48
CA ARG A 6 -20.96 0.27 -12.69
C ARG A 6 -22.06 -0.80 -12.78
N GLY A 7 -21.67 -2.06 -13.00
CA GLY A 7 -22.59 -3.20 -12.99
C GLY A 7 -22.07 -4.42 -13.75
N GLY A 8 -22.53 -5.61 -13.34
CA GLY A 8 -22.04 -6.90 -13.85
C GLY A 8 -20.62 -7.22 -13.38
N GLY A 9 -19.86 -7.96 -14.18
CA GLY A 9 -18.50 -8.39 -13.89
C GLY A 9 -18.42 -9.76 -13.21
N HIS A 10 -17.20 -10.27 -13.07
CA HIS A 10 -16.96 -11.56 -12.40
C HIS A 10 -17.09 -11.42 -10.88
N LYS A 11 -17.67 -12.43 -10.21
CA LYS A 11 -17.72 -12.50 -8.74
C LYS A 11 -16.31 -12.51 -8.16
N ARG A 12 -16.08 -11.76 -7.09
CA ARG A 12 -14.77 -11.63 -6.42
C ARG A 12 -14.93 -11.94 -4.94
N LEU A 13 -13.95 -12.62 -4.37
CA LEU A 13 -13.82 -12.80 -2.93
C LEU A 13 -12.94 -11.68 -2.37
N TYR A 14 -13.29 -11.18 -1.18
CA TYR A 14 -12.52 -10.13 -0.54
C TYR A 14 -11.39 -10.74 0.29
N ARG A 15 -10.17 -10.26 0.07
CA ARG A 15 -9.03 -10.56 0.94
C ARG A 15 -8.82 -9.44 1.93
N GLN A 16 -8.86 -9.77 3.22
CA GLN A 16 -8.59 -8.85 4.31
C GLN A 16 -7.09 -8.52 4.33
N ILE A 17 -6.76 -7.25 4.04
CA ILE A 17 -5.39 -6.73 4.17
C ILE A 17 -5.24 -6.06 5.53
N ASP A 18 -4.12 -6.31 6.18
CA ASP A 18 -3.63 -5.47 7.26
C ASP A 18 -3.00 -4.17 6.72
N PHE A 19 -3.80 -3.11 6.63
CA PHE A 19 -3.31 -1.76 6.32
C PHE A 19 -2.70 -1.04 7.53
N ARG A 20 -2.96 -1.53 8.75
CA ARG A 20 -2.53 -0.90 10.00
C ARG A 20 -1.15 -1.36 10.43
N ARG A 21 -0.72 -2.54 9.97
CA ARG A 21 0.53 -3.16 10.38
C ARG A 21 0.53 -3.37 11.89
N ASN A 22 -0.50 -4.08 12.35
CA ASN A 22 -0.82 -4.26 13.79
C ASN A 22 0.31 -4.97 14.54
N GLU A 23 0.97 -5.92 13.86
CA GLU A 23 2.12 -6.66 14.37
C GLU A 23 3.36 -5.76 14.47
N LYS A 24 3.40 -4.97 15.54
CA LYS A 24 4.53 -4.11 15.89
C LYS A 24 5.60 -4.94 16.58
N TYR A 25 6.86 -4.71 16.21
CA TYR A 25 8.06 -5.33 16.79
C TYR A 25 8.31 -6.80 16.44
N THR A 26 7.37 -7.46 15.74
CA THR A 26 7.56 -8.82 15.23
C THR A 26 8.03 -8.77 13.78
N SER A 27 9.13 -9.47 13.48
CA SER A 27 9.56 -9.69 12.10
C SER A 27 8.72 -10.78 11.45
N GLY A 28 8.30 -10.58 10.22
CA GLY A 28 7.63 -11.59 9.41
C GLY A 28 8.30 -11.77 8.05
N GLU A 29 8.18 -12.96 7.49
CA GLU A 29 8.77 -13.33 6.20
C GLU A 29 7.70 -13.34 5.11
N ILE A 30 8.05 -12.83 3.92
CA ILE A 30 7.18 -12.90 2.75
C ILE A 30 7.19 -14.33 2.21
N VAL A 31 6.03 -15.00 2.25
CA VAL A 31 5.90 -16.37 1.77
C VAL A 31 5.43 -16.42 0.32
N THR A 32 4.47 -15.56 -0.03
CA THR A 32 3.91 -15.52 -1.38
C THR A 32 3.64 -14.10 -1.82
N ILE A 33 3.68 -13.88 -3.14
CA ILE A 33 3.22 -12.66 -3.79
C ILE A 33 2.04 -13.05 -4.67
N GLU A 34 0.87 -12.47 -4.39
CA GLU A 34 -0.39 -12.86 -5.00
C GLU A 34 -1.08 -11.72 -5.75
N TYR A 35 -1.81 -12.11 -6.79
CA TYR A 35 -2.76 -11.24 -7.46
C TYR A 35 -4.04 -11.06 -6.62
N ASP A 36 -4.50 -9.82 -6.48
CA ASP A 36 -5.79 -9.51 -5.87
C ASP A 36 -6.77 -8.80 -6.82
N PRO A 37 -7.99 -9.34 -7.04
CA PRO A 37 -8.93 -8.75 -7.98
C PRO A 37 -9.67 -7.51 -7.45
N ASN A 38 -9.53 -7.15 -6.16
CA ASN A 38 -10.22 -6.01 -5.56
C ASN A 38 -9.37 -4.73 -5.56
N ARG A 39 -8.11 -4.82 -5.99
CA ARG A 39 -7.16 -3.70 -6.05
C ARG A 39 -6.25 -3.83 -7.27
N SER A 40 -5.50 -2.78 -7.56
CA SER A 40 -4.53 -2.82 -8.66
C SER A 40 -3.18 -3.39 -8.22
N ALA A 41 -2.79 -3.18 -6.97
CA ALA A 41 -1.52 -3.65 -6.42
C ALA A 41 -1.52 -5.17 -6.17
N TYR A 42 -0.33 -5.78 -6.22
CA TYR A 42 -0.14 -7.11 -5.66
C TYR A 42 -0.14 -7.07 -4.13
N ILE A 43 -0.38 -8.22 -3.52
CA ILE A 43 -0.29 -8.40 -2.08
C ILE A 43 0.75 -9.46 -1.75
N CYS A 44 1.31 -9.37 -0.55
CA CYS A 44 2.18 -10.38 0.01
C CYS A 44 1.46 -11.08 1.15
N LEU A 45 1.58 -12.40 1.24
CA LEU A 45 1.29 -13.14 2.46
C LEU A 45 2.54 -13.10 3.33
N VAL A 46 2.42 -12.57 4.53
CA VAL A 46 3.51 -12.50 5.51
C VAL A 46 3.23 -13.46 6.64
N HIS A 47 4.20 -14.30 6.97
CA HIS A 47 4.19 -15.15 8.16
C HIS A 47 5.06 -14.51 9.23
N TYR A 48 4.45 -14.12 10.34
CA TYR A 48 5.16 -13.55 11.48
C TYR A 48 5.70 -14.64 12.40
N LYS A 49 6.77 -14.31 13.15
CA LYS A 49 7.39 -15.25 14.10
C LYS A 49 6.45 -15.73 15.22
N ASN A 50 5.39 -14.98 15.53
CA ASN A 50 4.36 -15.38 16.49
C ASN A 50 3.32 -16.38 15.91
N GLY A 51 3.45 -16.76 14.63
CA GLY A 51 2.54 -17.68 13.95
C GLY A 51 1.38 -17.00 13.23
N GLU A 52 1.22 -15.68 13.37
CA GLU A 52 0.19 -14.94 12.64
C GLU A 52 0.50 -14.82 11.16
N LYS A 53 -0.56 -14.76 10.35
CA LYS A 53 -0.49 -14.65 8.90
C LYS A 53 -1.34 -13.49 8.44
N ASN A 54 -0.72 -12.47 7.86
CA ASN A 54 -1.43 -11.29 7.41
C ASN A 54 -1.08 -10.98 5.95
N TYR A 55 -2.09 -10.51 5.20
CA TYR A 55 -1.85 -9.94 3.88
C TYR A 55 -1.46 -8.47 4.01
N VAL A 56 -0.39 -8.09 3.32
CA VAL A 56 0.09 -6.70 3.24
C VAL A 56 0.20 -6.28 1.78
N LEU A 57 0.27 -4.98 1.51
CA LEU A 57 0.56 -4.50 0.16
C LEU A 57 1.98 -4.91 -0.23
N HIS A 58 2.15 -5.39 -1.47
CA HIS A 58 3.45 -5.76 -1.98
C HIS A 58 4.26 -4.49 -2.30
N PRO A 59 5.41 -4.27 -1.65
CA PRO A 59 6.30 -3.17 -1.98
C PRO A 59 7.17 -3.55 -3.18
N ARG A 60 7.47 -2.59 -4.05
CA ARG A 60 8.28 -2.80 -5.24
C ARG A 60 9.69 -3.22 -4.85
N GLY A 61 10.15 -4.34 -5.41
CA GLY A 61 11.50 -4.86 -5.20
C GLY A 61 11.60 -5.88 -4.07
N ALA A 62 10.55 -6.10 -3.29
CA ALA A 62 10.53 -7.21 -2.35
C ALA A 62 10.38 -8.55 -3.08
N ILE A 63 11.05 -9.58 -2.55
CA ILE A 63 11.00 -10.94 -3.06
C ILE A 63 10.49 -11.90 -1.98
N ILE A 64 10.16 -13.12 -2.39
CA ILE A 64 9.81 -14.19 -1.45
C ILE A 64 11.04 -14.50 -0.59
N GLY A 65 10.86 -14.62 0.72
CA GLY A 65 11.93 -14.77 1.72
C GLY A 65 12.37 -13.46 2.38
N ASP A 66 11.96 -12.30 1.86
CA ASP A 66 12.32 -11.03 2.49
C ASP A 66 11.65 -10.88 3.86
N THR A 67 12.41 -10.31 4.80
CA THR A 67 11.92 -10.01 6.15
C THR A 67 11.33 -8.61 6.22
N ILE A 68 10.09 -8.53 6.65
CA ILE A 68 9.33 -7.31 6.87
C ILE A 68 9.11 -7.11 8.37
N THR A 69 9.37 -5.90 8.86
CA THR A 69 9.14 -5.51 10.25
C THR A 69 8.35 -4.21 10.33
N SER A 70 7.53 -4.07 11.37
CA SER A 70 6.75 -2.85 11.63
C SER A 70 7.06 -2.30 13.01
N GLY A 71 7.16 -0.98 13.15
CA GLY A 71 7.35 -0.31 14.43
C GLY A 71 8.41 0.79 14.39
N PRO A 72 8.54 1.60 15.45
CA PRO A 72 9.45 2.75 15.51
C PRO A 72 10.94 2.37 15.45
N ARG A 73 11.30 1.11 15.78
CA ARG A 73 12.67 0.60 15.73
C ARG A 73 12.96 -0.25 14.49
N ALA A 74 12.03 -0.32 13.54
CA ALA A 74 12.25 -1.10 12.33
C ALA A 74 13.38 -0.47 11.48
N PRO A 75 14.20 -1.27 10.78
CA PRO A 75 15.23 -0.72 9.93
C PRO A 75 14.61 -0.01 8.73
N ILE A 76 15.31 0.99 8.19
CA ILE A 76 14.90 1.74 7.00
C ILE A 76 15.18 0.87 5.76
N SER A 77 14.32 -0.11 5.54
CA SER A 77 14.37 -1.02 4.38
C SER A 77 13.01 -1.10 3.70
N ILE A 78 13.01 -1.47 2.43
CA ILE A 78 11.80 -1.57 1.61
C ILE A 78 10.82 -2.55 2.26
N GLY A 79 9.54 -2.15 2.37
CA GLY A 79 8.47 -2.97 2.95
C GLY A 79 8.29 -2.84 4.47
N ASN A 80 9.23 -2.22 5.18
CA ASN A 80 9.08 -1.94 6.60
C ASN A 80 8.15 -0.75 6.83
N ALA A 81 7.41 -0.82 7.94
CA ALA A 81 6.46 0.23 8.33
C ALA A 81 6.93 0.94 9.58
N LEU A 82 7.05 2.27 9.50
CA LEU A 82 7.62 3.14 10.54
C LEU A 82 6.73 4.38 10.72
N PRO A 83 6.71 4.99 11.92
CA PRO A 83 6.22 6.36 12.08
C PRO A 83 7.03 7.33 11.23
N LEU A 84 6.38 8.38 10.71
CA LEU A 84 7.04 9.40 9.88
C LEU A 84 8.19 10.11 10.61
N THR A 85 8.14 10.17 11.95
CA THR A 85 9.26 10.63 12.79
C THR A 85 10.57 9.88 12.49
N GLY A 86 10.52 8.56 12.24
CA GLY A 86 11.70 7.74 11.98
C GLY A 86 12.17 7.68 10.52
N VAL A 87 11.37 8.17 9.58
CA VAL A 87 11.66 8.07 8.13
C VAL A 87 12.58 9.21 7.68
N PRO A 88 13.71 8.98 6.99
CA PRO A 88 14.56 10.06 6.49
C PRO A 88 13.86 10.95 5.46
N LEU A 89 14.27 12.23 5.38
CA LEU A 89 13.79 13.14 4.34
C LEU A 89 14.15 12.61 2.93
N GLY A 90 13.29 12.87 1.95
CA GLY A 90 13.44 12.39 0.57
C GLY A 90 13.11 10.91 0.36
N THR A 91 12.76 10.18 1.42
CA THR A 91 12.44 8.75 1.29
C THR A 91 11.12 8.55 0.55
N ALA A 92 11.12 7.62 -0.40
CA ALA A 92 9.91 7.12 -1.04
C ALA A 92 9.10 6.26 -0.05
N ILE A 93 7.83 6.60 0.14
CA ILE A 93 6.91 5.94 1.07
C ILE A 93 5.56 5.66 0.41
N HIS A 94 4.85 4.68 0.94
CA HIS A 94 3.50 4.32 0.53
C HIS A 94 2.66 3.85 1.72
N ASN A 95 1.37 3.58 1.48
CA ASN A 95 0.43 3.15 2.53
C ASN A 95 0.43 4.09 3.75
N ILE A 96 0.29 5.39 3.49
CA ILE A 96 0.41 6.43 4.53
C ILE A 96 -0.91 6.60 5.26
N GLU A 97 -0.81 6.69 6.58
CA GLU A 97 -1.91 6.95 7.49
C GLU A 97 -2.25 8.45 7.55
N ILE A 98 -3.55 8.79 7.52
CA ILE A 98 -4.04 10.18 7.65
C ILE A 98 -4.28 10.53 9.12
N THR A 99 -4.78 9.56 9.89
CA THR A 99 -5.09 9.71 11.31
C THR A 99 -4.46 8.54 12.04
N LEU A 100 -3.70 8.83 13.10
CA LEU A 100 -3.03 7.83 13.92
C LEU A 100 -3.97 6.68 14.32
N GLY A 101 -3.54 5.44 14.08
CA GLY A 101 -4.26 4.20 14.38
C GLY A 101 -5.35 3.78 13.37
N LYS A 102 -5.70 4.59 12.36
CA LYS A 102 -6.70 4.21 11.35
C LYS A 102 -6.13 3.31 10.25
N GLY A 103 -4.82 3.22 10.13
CA GLY A 103 -4.10 2.48 9.09
C GLY A 103 -3.93 3.29 7.81
N GLY A 104 -3.12 2.74 6.90
CA GLY A 104 -2.78 3.40 5.66
C GLY A 104 -3.99 3.63 4.75
N GLN A 105 -4.16 4.86 4.29
CA GLN A 105 -5.26 5.29 3.41
C GLN A 105 -4.74 5.87 2.09
N LEU A 106 -3.60 6.57 2.14
CA LEU A 106 -2.98 7.22 0.99
C LEU A 106 -1.92 6.33 0.33
N ALA A 107 -1.67 6.58 -0.97
CA ALA A 107 -0.67 5.88 -1.77
C ALA A 107 -0.77 4.33 -1.69
N ARG A 108 -1.96 3.78 -1.98
CA ARG A 108 -2.23 2.32 -1.96
C ARG A 108 -2.35 1.67 -3.35
N ALA A 109 -2.47 2.47 -4.39
CA ALA A 109 -2.63 1.98 -5.75
C ALA A 109 -1.31 1.39 -6.29
N ALA A 110 -1.40 0.51 -7.28
CA ALA A 110 -0.24 -0.02 -7.99
C ALA A 110 0.68 1.11 -8.48
N GLY A 111 1.98 0.99 -8.20
CA GLY A 111 2.97 2.01 -8.54
C GLY A 111 2.86 3.33 -7.76
N ALA A 112 1.94 3.46 -6.81
CA ALA A 112 1.83 4.69 -6.03
C ALA A 112 3.06 4.89 -5.14
N VAL A 113 3.55 6.13 -5.12
CA VAL A 113 4.65 6.58 -4.27
C VAL A 113 4.35 7.99 -3.80
N ALA A 114 4.64 8.24 -2.53
CA ALA A 114 4.69 9.55 -1.94
C ALA A 114 6.11 9.81 -1.42
N GLU A 115 6.45 11.07 -1.22
CA GLU A 115 7.78 11.47 -0.78
C GLU A 115 7.69 12.37 0.44
N LEU A 116 8.57 12.14 1.41
CA LEU A 116 8.68 12.98 2.60
C LEU A 116 9.57 14.18 2.29
N ILE A 117 8.98 15.37 2.16
CA ILE A 117 9.71 16.60 1.80
C ILE A 117 10.37 17.21 3.03
N ALA A 118 9.59 17.42 4.09
CA ALA A 118 10.03 18.16 5.27
C ALA A 118 9.41 17.59 6.55
N LYS A 119 10.08 17.85 7.67
CA LYS A 119 9.59 17.58 9.03
C LYS A 119 9.64 18.89 9.80
N GLU A 120 8.49 19.38 10.21
CA GLU A 120 8.36 20.67 10.90
C GLU A 120 7.50 20.49 12.15
N GLY A 121 8.12 20.65 13.33
CA GLY A 121 7.44 20.50 14.60
C GLY A 121 6.76 19.13 14.73
N ARG A 122 5.43 19.14 14.88
CA ARG A 122 4.59 17.94 15.07
C ARG A 122 4.01 17.35 13.78
N SER A 123 4.38 17.91 12.64
CA SER A 123 3.83 17.56 11.34
C SER A 123 4.93 17.33 10.32
N THR A 124 4.60 16.55 9.32
CA THR A 124 5.47 16.19 8.21
C THR A 124 4.77 16.52 6.91
N THR A 125 5.54 17.11 6.00
CA THR A 125 5.06 17.56 4.70
C THR A 125 5.35 16.46 3.68
N LEU A 126 4.29 15.91 3.09
CA LEU A 126 4.36 14.84 2.12
C LEU A 126 3.95 15.32 0.74
N ARG A 127 4.68 14.89 -0.29
CA ARG A 127 4.25 14.97 -1.70
C ARG A 127 3.49 13.71 -2.06
N LEU A 128 2.21 13.83 -2.39
CA LEU A 128 1.36 12.72 -2.78
C LEU A 128 1.56 12.35 -4.26
N PRO A 129 1.10 11.15 -4.69
CA PRO A 129 1.17 10.74 -6.10
C PRO A 129 0.44 11.69 -7.07
N SER A 130 -0.53 12.47 -6.56
CA SER A 130 -1.25 13.50 -7.31
C SER A 130 -0.42 14.77 -7.57
N GLY A 131 0.74 14.92 -6.91
CA GLY A 131 1.51 16.17 -6.85
C GLY A 131 1.06 17.10 -5.71
N GLU A 132 -0.05 16.80 -5.04
CA GLU A 132 -0.51 17.55 -3.87
C GLU A 132 0.51 17.47 -2.73
N VAL A 133 0.82 18.63 -2.13
CA VAL A 133 1.63 18.70 -0.92
C VAL A 133 0.71 18.81 0.28
N ARG A 134 0.85 17.88 1.23
CA ARG A 134 -0.05 17.76 2.37
C ARG A 134 0.70 17.54 3.68
N LEU A 135 0.24 18.22 4.73
CA LEU A 135 0.70 18.03 6.10
C LEU A 135 -0.01 16.85 6.77
N ILE A 136 0.78 15.98 7.41
CA ILE A 136 0.33 14.82 8.19
C ILE A 136 1.10 14.79 9.50
N SER A 137 0.47 14.35 10.59
CA SER A 137 1.17 14.23 11.89
C SER A 137 2.36 13.28 11.80
N GLU A 138 3.47 13.65 12.44
CA GLU A 138 4.71 12.86 12.48
C GLU A 138 4.54 11.43 13.05
N ASN A 139 3.54 11.26 13.92
CA ASN A 139 3.26 9.99 14.57
C ASN A 139 2.55 8.99 13.65
N CYS A 140 2.00 9.45 12.52
CA CYS A 140 1.34 8.59 11.56
C CYS A 140 2.33 7.60 10.96
N SER A 141 1.84 6.39 10.68
CA SER A 141 2.65 5.33 10.08
C SER A 141 2.69 5.41 8.56
N ALA A 142 3.82 5.03 7.97
CA ALA A 142 4.01 4.83 6.55
C ALA A 142 4.91 3.63 6.28
N THR A 143 4.77 3.02 5.10
CA THR A 143 5.62 1.91 4.66
C THR A 143 6.67 2.42 3.70
N ILE A 144 7.92 2.01 3.87
CA ILE A 144 9.03 2.42 3.01
C ILE A 144 8.92 1.75 1.64
N GLY A 145 9.19 2.53 0.60
CA GLY A 145 9.21 2.11 -0.79
C GLY A 145 7.97 2.54 -1.57
N GLN A 146 7.92 2.10 -2.83
CA GLN A 146 6.80 2.28 -3.74
C GLN A 146 5.90 1.03 -3.73
N VAL A 147 4.59 1.18 -3.98
CA VAL A 147 3.72 0.01 -4.18
C VAL A 147 4.11 -0.73 -5.46
N GLY A 148 4.13 -2.06 -5.42
CA GLY A 148 4.43 -2.90 -6.59
C GLY A 148 3.44 -2.76 -7.75
N ASN A 149 3.68 -3.53 -8.80
CA ASN A 149 2.88 -3.53 -10.04
C ASN A 149 2.84 -2.16 -10.77
N ALA A 150 3.98 -1.46 -10.87
CA ALA A 150 4.05 -0.14 -11.51
C ALA A 150 3.56 -0.13 -12.98
N ASN A 151 3.70 -1.26 -13.68
CA ASN A 151 3.28 -1.40 -15.07
C ASN A 151 1.77 -1.64 -15.24
N ALA A 152 0.97 -1.62 -14.16
CA ALA A 152 -0.47 -1.82 -14.22
C ALA A 152 -1.17 -0.84 -15.19
N ASN A 153 -0.63 0.38 -15.34
CA ASN A 153 -1.19 1.40 -16.23
C ASN A 153 -0.94 1.12 -17.72
N ASN A 154 0.08 0.32 -18.05
CA ASN A 154 0.43 -0.01 -19.44
C ASN A 154 -0.47 -1.11 -20.03
N ARG A 155 -1.39 -1.66 -19.22
CA ARG A 155 -2.29 -2.73 -19.66
C ARG A 155 -3.37 -2.20 -20.61
N THR A 156 -3.34 -2.65 -21.85
CA THR A 156 -4.38 -2.35 -22.84
C THR A 156 -5.55 -3.33 -22.76
N PHE A 157 -6.76 -2.83 -23.00
CA PHE A 157 -7.96 -3.66 -23.09
C PHE A 157 -8.26 -3.92 -24.57
N GLY A 158 -7.83 -5.07 -25.08
CA GLY A 158 -7.93 -5.40 -26.51
C GLY A 158 -9.36 -5.59 -27.06
N LYS A 159 -10.39 -5.63 -26.20
CA LYS A 159 -11.79 -5.70 -26.64
C LYS A 159 -12.75 -5.02 -25.67
N ALA A 160 -13.90 -4.58 -26.17
CA ALA A 160 -14.95 -3.93 -25.37
C ALA A 160 -15.43 -4.80 -24.19
N GLY A 161 -15.55 -6.12 -24.40
CA GLY A 161 -15.97 -7.08 -23.38
C GLY A 161 -15.07 -7.12 -22.14
N SER A 162 -13.77 -6.84 -22.28
CA SER A 162 -12.84 -6.83 -21.14
C SER A 162 -13.21 -5.78 -20.09
N LYS A 163 -13.79 -4.64 -20.52
CA LYS A 163 -14.30 -3.63 -19.58
C LYS A 163 -15.54 -4.14 -18.82
N ARG A 164 -16.38 -4.94 -19.48
CA ARG A 164 -17.58 -5.56 -18.86
C ARG A 164 -17.18 -6.57 -17.79
N TRP A 165 -16.15 -7.38 -18.02
CA TRP A 165 -15.63 -8.34 -17.03
C TRP A 165 -15.11 -7.67 -15.75
N LEU A 166 -14.63 -6.43 -15.87
CA LEU A 166 -14.21 -5.61 -14.74
C LEU A 166 -15.36 -4.94 -13.98
N GLY A 167 -16.62 -5.12 -14.42
CA GLY A 167 -17.80 -4.50 -13.82
C GLY A 167 -18.08 -3.06 -14.31
N LYS A 168 -17.46 -2.64 -15.42
CA LYS A 168 -17.69 -1.32 -16.04
C LYS A 168 -18.75 -1.43 -17.13
N ARG A 169 -19.83 -0.67 -17.02
CA ARG A 169 -20.89 -0.56 -18.05
C ARG A 169 -20.52 0.52 -19.09
N PRO A 170 -21.01 0.41 -20.34
CA PRO A 170 -20.85 1.45 -21.36
C PRO A 170 -21.35 2.80 -20.86
N ARG A 171 -20.78 3.88 -21.42
CA ARG A 171 -21.19 5.23 -21.06
C ARG A 171 -22.53 5.62 -21.63
#